data_AF-A0A842S3A8-F1
#
_entry.id   AF-A0A842S3A8-F1
#
_cell.length_a   1.000
_cell.length_b   1.000
_cell.length_c   1.000
_cell.angle_alpha   90.00
_cell.angle_beta   90.00
_cell.angle_gamma   90.00
#
_symmetry.space_group_name_H-M   'P 1'
#
loop_
_entity.id
_entity.type
_entity.pdbx_description
1 polymer ?
#
loop_
_entity_poly.entity_id
_entity_poly.type
_entity_poly.pdbx_seq_one_letter_code
_entity_poly.pdbx_strand_id
1 'polypeptide(L)'
;MLISTVLIIIIFISVILLIVTDKINRAVASLAGAVICFFILIFLEEYNFTKIVELLIGNSRDGFVNLHSISLILAMMFIVQIAHESGLFQFIALSLIKMSKAKPIRLMSFFCAITLILSAILNNILTVIVLIPLTITVSRILNINPSPYILTQAILVNIGGTFFSISSIPNILITNYAEISFIQFFLNVGTLSIIVFIFTLFFFIILFELLTPK
;
A
#
# COMPACT_ATOMS: atom_id res chain seq x y z
N MET A 1 2.05 -24.68 -27.25
CA MET A 1 2.24 -24.63 -25.79
C MET A 1 3.65 -24.26 -25.29
N LEU A 2 4.73 -25.01 -25.55
CA LEU A 2 6.04 -24.68 -24.93
C LEU A 2 6.60 -23.31 -25.35
N ILE A 3 6.51 -22.99 -26.65
CA ILE A 3 7.04 -21.73 -27.21
C ILE A 3 6.31 -20.51 -26.63
N SER A 4 4.97 -20.53 -26.61
CA SER A 4 4.17 -19.43 -26.05
C SER A 4 4.43 -19.24 -24.56
N THR A 5 4.62 -20.33 -23.80
CA THR A 5 4.93 -20.27 -22.37
C THR A 5 6.28 -19.60 -22.13
N VAL A 6 7.32 -19.97 -22.88
CA VAL A 6 8.64 -19.32 -22.78
C VAL A 6 8.55 -17.84 -23.12
N LEU A 7 7.83 -17.47 -24.19
CA LEU A 7 7.64 -16.07 -24.58
C LEU A 7 6.90 -15.26 -23.50
N ILE A 8 5.84 -15.80 -22.92
CA ILE A 8 5.07 -15.16 -21.85
C ILE A 8 5.94 -14.96 -20.60
N ILE A 9 6.76 -15.93 -20.23
CA ILE A 9 7.71 -15.80 -19.10
C ILE A 9 8.73 -14.69 -19.37
N ILE A 10 9.28 -14.62 -20.58
CA ILE A 10 10.22 -13.56 -20.98
C ILE A 10 9.54 -12.18 -20.88
N ILE A 11 8.29 -12.06 -21.34
CA ILE A 11 7.53 -10.81 -21.25
C ILE A 11 7.29 -10.44 -19.79
N PHE A 12 6.86 -11.40 -18.97
CA PHE A 12 6.63 -11.18 -17.54
C PHE A 12 7.89 -10.67 -16.83
N ILE A 13 9.03 -11.32 -17.04
CA ILE A 13 10.32 -10.88 -16.48
C ILE A 13 10.68 -9.49 -17.00
N SER A 14 10.50 -9.24 -18.29
CA SER A 14 10.80 -7.93 -18.90
C SER A 14 9.94 -6.81 -18.32
N VAL A 15 8.64 -7.05 -18.12
CA VAL A 15 7.72 -6.08 -17.49
C VAL A 15 8.14 -5.80 -16.05
N ILE A 16 8.50 -6.84 -15.28
CA ILE A 16 9.01 -6.65 -13.91
C ILE A 16 10.28 -5.80 -13.93
N LEU A 17 11.24 -6.10 -14.81
CA LEU A 17 12.48 -5.31 -14.91
C LEU A 17 12.19 -3.85 -15.29
N LEU A 18 11.28 -3.61 -16.23
CA LEU A 18 10.88 -2.25 -16.61
C LEU A 18 10.26 -1.49 -15.44
N ILE A 19 9.38 -2.14 -14.67
CA ILE A 19 8.77 -1.56 -13.47
C ILE A 19 9.83 -1.27 -12.40
N VAL A 20 10.75 -2.21 -12.15
CA VAL A 20 11.81 -2.06 -11.13
C VAL A 20 12.80 -0.96 -11.50
N THR A 21 13.08 -0.76 -12.79
CA THR A 21 13.98 0.33 -13.22
C THR A 21 13.36 1.73 -13.08
N ASP A 22 12.04 1.84 -12.84
CA ASP A 22 11.25 3.08 -12.78
C ASP A 22 11.49 4.04 -13.99
N LYS A 23 12.08 3.54 -15.10
CA LYS A 23 12.36 4.31 -16.32
C LYS A 23 11.11 4.58 -17.16
N ILE A 24 10.11 3.71 -17.04
CA ILE A 24 8.86 3.77 -17.79
C ILE A 24 7.71 3.77 -16.77
N ASN A 25 6.61 4.47 -17.12
CA ASN A 25 5.41 4.43 -16.31
C ASN A 25 4.93 2.97 -16.14
N ARG A 26 4.70 2.57 -14.89
CA ARG A 26 4.30 1.21 -14.50
C ARG A 26 3.04 0.73 -15.23
N ALA A 27 2.08 1.62 -15.45
CA ALA A 27 0.85 1.33 -16.19
C ALA A 27 1.12 1.08 -17.68
N VAL A 28 2.05 1.85 -18.28
CA VAL A 28 2.44 1.64 -19.69
C VAL A 28 3.16 0.32 -19.86
N ALA A 29 4.10 0.00 -18.95
CA ALA A 29 4.82 -1.27 -18.98
C ALA A 29 3.89 -2.49 -18.82
N SER A 30 2.94 -2.43 -17.87
CA SER A 30 1.99 -3.52 -17.65
C SER A 30 1.00 -3.68 -18.82
N LEU A 31 0.46 -2.59 -19.36
CA LEU A 31 -0.46 -2.62 -20.50
C LEU A 31 0.23 -3.12 -21.77
N ALA A 32 1.45 -2.66 -22.05
CA ALA A 32 2.23 -3.15 -23.19
C ALA A 32 2.49 -4.66 -23.09
N GLY A 33 2.90 -5.15 -21.92
CA GLY A 33 3.06 -6.57 -21.67
C GLY A 33 1.76 -7.37 -21.89
N ALA A 34 0.63 -6.86 -21.38
CA ALA A 34 -0.68 -7.50 -21.56
C ALA A 34 -1.09 -7.57 -23.03
N VAL A 35 -0.87 -6.50 -23.81
CA VAL A 35 -1.16 -6.46 -25.25
C VAL A 35 -0.29 -7.46 -26.02
N ILE A 36 1.00 -7.56 -25.69
CA ILE A 36 1.89 -8.53 -26.35
C ILE A 36 1.48 -9.97 -26.01
N CYS A 37 1.15 -10.25 -24.74
CA CYS A 37 0.62 -11.55 -24.33
C CYS A 37 -0.69 -11.89 -25.06
N PHE A 38 -1.59 -10.91 -25.21
CA PHE A 38 -2.83 -11.07 -25.97
C PHE A 38 -2.57 -11.53 -27.40
N PHE A 39 -1.63 -10.90 -28.11
CA PHE A 39 -1.28 -11.29 -29.48
C PHE A 39 -0.65 -12.68 -29.54
N ILE A 40 0.23 -13.03 -28.60
CA ILE A 40 0.82 -14.39 -28.55
C ILE A 40 -0.27 -15.45 -28.38
N LEU A 41 -1.25 -15.21 -27.50
CA LEU A 41 -2.33 -16.16 -27.23
C LEU A 41 -3.25 -16.35 -28.44
N ILE A 42 -3.54 -15.29 -29.20
CA ILE A 42 -4.34 -15.41 -30.43
C ILE A 42 -3.58 -16.12 -31.54
N PHE A 43 -2.33 -15.69 -31.81
CA PHE A 43 -1.62 -16.14 -33.01
C PHE A 43 -0.88 -17.47 -32.85
N LEU A 44 -0.39 -17.81 -31.64
CA LEU A 44 0.38 -19.05 -31.42
C LEU A 44 -0.45 -20.18 -30.81
N GLU A 45 -1.50 -19.86 -30.04
CA GLU A 45 -2.34 -20.87 -29.36
C GLU A 45 -3.79 -20.84 -29.85
N GLU A 46 -4.12 -20.00 -30.83
CA GLU A 46 -5.46 -19.89 -31.45
C GLU A 46 -6.59 -19.69 -30.42
N TYR A 47 -6.31 -19.00 -29.32
CA TYR A 47 -7.34 -18.70 -28.33
C TYR A 47 -8.39 -17.74 -28.89
N ASN A 48 -9.66 -18.13 -28.75
CA ASN A 48 -10.80 -17.25 -29.05
C ASN A 48 -10.80 -16.02 -28.14
N PHE A 49 -11.27 -14.89 -28.68
CA PHE A 49 -11.40 -13.62 -27.95
C PHE A 49 -12.14 -13.79 -26.62
N THR A 50 -13.23 -14.56 -26.59
CA THR A 50 -14.01 -14.86 -25.37
C THR A 50 -13.15 -15.48 -24.27
N LYS A 51 -12.26 -16.42 -24.62
CA LYS A 51 -11.37 -17.08 -23.66
C LYS A 51 -10.36 -16.10 -23.08
N ILE A 52 -9.89 -15.14 -23.87
CA ILE A 52 -8.94 -14.13 -23.41
C ILE A 52 -9.62 -13.12 -22.48
N VAL A 53 -10.86 -12.74 -22.79
CA VAL A 53 -11.69 -11.91 -21.90
C VAL A 53 -11.96 -12.64 -20.58
N GLU A 54 -12.26 -13.94 -20.62
CA GLU A 54 -12.41 -14.78 -19.43
C GLU A 54 -11.13 -14.82 -18.58
N LEU A 55 -9.94 -14.88 -19.19
CA LEU A 55 -8.67 -14.83 -18.47
C LEU A 55 -8.39 -13.45 -17.83
N LEU A 56 -8.80 -12.37 -18.50
CA LEU A 56 -8.59 -11.00 -18.00
C LEU A 56 -9.55 -10.62 -16.88
N ILE A 57 -10.85 -10.88 -17.08
CA ILE A 57 -11.94 -10.38 -16.22
C ILE A 57 -12.38 -11.47 -15.22
N GLY A 58 -12.07 -12.73 -15.50
CA GLY A 58 -12.64 -13.89 -14.84
C GLY A 58 -13.87 -14.41 -15.60
N ASN A 59 -14.30 -15.62 -15.26
CA ASN A 59 -15.48 -16.26 -15.84
C ASN A 59 -16.57 -16.46 -14.78
N SER A 60 -17.76 -16.91 -15.19
CA SER A 60 -18.88 -17.15 -14.27
C SER A 60 -18.64 -18.30 -13.27
N ARG A 61 -17.69 -19.21 -13.54
CA ARG A 61 -17.32 -20.32 -12.64
C ARG A 61 -16.43 -19.84 -11.50
N ASP A 62 -15.55 -18.91 -11.81
CA ASP A 62 -14.62 -18.27 -10.88
C ASP A 62 -15.18 -16.95 -10.33
N GLY A 63 -16.49 -16.71 -10.50
CA GLY A 63 -17.19 -15.54 -9.95
C GLY A 63 -16.63 -14.17 -10.38
N PHE A 64 -15.93 -14.07 -11.51
CA PHE A 64 -15.22 -12.86 -11.93
C PHE A 64 -14.23 -12.30 -10.89
N VAL A 65 -13.46 -13.17 -10.22
CA VAL A 65 -12.50 -12.77 -9.15
C VAL A 65 -11.58 -11.60 -9.55
N ASN A 66 -11.06 -11.57 -10.78
CA ASN A 66 -10.20 -10.47 -11.24
C ASN A 66 -10.97 -9.14 -11.31
N LEU A 67 -12.17 -9.13 -11.90
CA LEU A 67 -13.02 -7.94 -11.94
C LEU A 67 -13.46 -7.49 -10.54
N HIS A 68 -13.78 -8.44 -9.67
CA HIS A 68 -14.12 -8.15 -8.27
C HIS A 68 -12.96 -7.45 -7.57
N SER A 69 -11.74 -7.98 -7.73
CA SER A 69 -10.51 -7.40 -7.18
C SER A 69 -10.27 -5.97 -7.67
N ILE A 70 -10.35 -5.75 -8.99
CA ILE A 70 -10.16 -4.44 -9.62
C ILE A 70 -11.22 -3.45 -9.13
N SER A 71 -12.48 -3.87 -9.07
CA SER A 71 -13.61 -3.03 -8.62
C SER A 71 -13.46 -2.63 -7.15
N LEU A 72 -13.02 -3.56 -6.30
CA LEU A 72 -12.76 -3.33 -4.88
C LEU A 72 -11.60 -2.35 -4.68
N ILE A 73 -10.52 -2.45 -5.48
CA ILE A 73 -9.42 -1.47 -5.49
C ILE A 73 -9.95 -0.09 -5.87
N LEU A 74 -10.68 0.02 -6.97
CA LEU A 74 -11.21 1.28 -7.49
C LEU A 74 -12.13 1.99 -6.48
N ALA A 75 -13.09 1.26 -5.92
CA ALA A 75 -14.02 1.79 -4.92
C ALA A 75 -13.28 2.35 -3.70
N MET A 76 -12.29 1.61 -3.19
CA MET A 76 -11.54 2.03 -2.02
C MET A 76 -10.61 3.21 -2.32
N MET A 77 -9.98 3.24 -3.51
CA MET A 77 -9.20 4.40 -3.94
C MET A 77 -10.04 5.68 -4.02
N PHE A 78 -11.29 5.60 -4.50
CA PHE A 78 -12.19 6.76 -4.51
C PHE A 78 -12.53 7.24 -3.10
N ILE A 79 -12.92 6.33 -2.21
CA ILE A 79 -13.25 6.67 -0.80
C ILE A 79 -12.06 7.37 -0.14
N VAL A 80 -10.87 6.81 -0.32
CA VAL A 80 -9.61 7.34 0.23
C VAL A 80 -9.26 8.71 -0.35
N GLN A 81 -9.42 8.90 -1.66
CA GLN A 81 -9.14 10.17 -2.33
C GLN A 81 -10.10 11.29 -1.87
N ILE A 82 -11.40 10.98 -1.76
CA ILE A 82 -12.41 11.94 -1.27
C ILE A 82 -12.12 12.33 0.18
N ALA A 83 -11.80 11.36 1.04
CA ALA A 83 -11.41 11.63 2.42
C ALA A 83 -10.15 12.50 2.50
N HIS A 84 -9.18 12.30 1.61
CA HIS A 84 -7.97 13.12 1.50
C HIS A 84 -8.29 14.56 1.08
N GLU A 85 -9.06 14.75 0.01
CA GLU A 85 -9.43 16.07 -0.50
C GLU A 85 -10.32 16.86 0.47
N SER A 86 -11.12 16.17 1.28
CA SER A 86 -11.94 16.80 2.32
C SER A 86 -11.13 17.39 3.50
N GLY A 87 -9.83 17.14 3.56
CA GLY A 87 -8.97 17.60 4.65
C GLY A 87 -9.12 16.79 5.95
N LEU A 88 -9.84 15.66 5.93
CA LEU A 88 -10.12 14.84 7.10
C LEU A 88 -8.85 14.41 7.83
N PHE A 89 -7.83 13.97 7.09
CA PHE A 89 -6.59 13.47 7.67
C PHE A 89 -5.75 14.57 8.29
N GLN A 90 -5.70 15.75 7.68
CA GLN A 90 -5.07 16.94 8.23
C GLN A 90 -5.78 17.37 9.53
N PHE A 91 -7.11 17.34 9.55
CA PHE A 91 -7.90 17.65 10.75
C PHE A 91 -7.62 16.68 11.91
N ILE A 92 -7.62 15.36 11.64
CA ILE A 92 -7.33 14.34 12.67
C ILE A 92 -5.92 14.55 13.22
N ALA A 93 -4.93 14.74 12.35
CA ALA A 93 -3.55 14.88 12.79
C ALA A 93 -3.33 16.17 13.59
N LEU A 94 -3.90 17.31 13.18
CA LEU A 94 -3.90 18.56 13.96
C LEU A 94 -4.57 18.41 15.33
N SER A 95 -5.64 17.64 15.41
CA SER A 95 -6.31 17.34 16.69
C SER A 95 -5.40 16.55 17.63
N LEU A 96 -4.69 15.53 17.12
CA LEU A 96 -3.73 14.74 17.89
C LEU A 96 -2.54 15.57 18.38
N ILE A 97 -2.07 16.54 17.58
CA ILE A 97 -1.00 17.46 17.97
C ILE A 97 -1.45 18.31 19.16
N LYS A 98 -2.66 18.86 19.15
CA LYS A 98 -3.21 19.59 20.30
C LYS A 98 -3.28 18.71 21.55
N MET A 99 -3.69 17.45 21.40
CA MET A 99 -3.74 16.47 22.49
C MET A 99 -2.36 16.10 23.05
N SER A 100 -1.31 16.14 22.21
CA SER A 100 0.07 15.82 22.62
C SER A 100 0.67 16.81 23.64
N LYS A 101 0.07 18.00 23.80
CA LYS A 101 0.57 19.11 24.63
C LYS A 101 2.03 19.45 24.33
N ALA A 102 2.45 19.35 23.07
CA ALA A 102 3.80 19.69 22.60
C ALA A 102 4.95 18.89 23.26
N LYS A 103 4.68 17.72 23.85
CA LYS A 103 5.75 16.86 24.40
C LYS A 103 6.31 15.94 23.32
N PRO A 104 7.64 15.94 23.05
CA PRO A 104 8.27 15.21 21.95
C PRO A 104 7.93 13.71 21.89
N ILE A 105 7.96 13.02 23.04
CA ILE A 105 7.66 11.58 23.13
C ILE A 105 6.17 11.30 22.86
N ARG A 106 5.27 12.13 23.43
CA ARG A 106 3.83 11.98 23.18
C ARG A 106 3.49 12.23 21.72
N LEU A 107 4.11 13.25 21.13
CA LEU A 107 3.96 13.56 19.71
C LEU A 107 4.42 12.38 18.84
N MET A 108 5.54 11.73 19.21
CA MET A 108 6.01 10.52 18.52
C MET A 108 4.95 9.43 18.58
N SER A 109 4.44 9.09 19.77
CA SER A 109 3.41 8.06 19.91
C SER A 109 2.14 8.38 19.10
N PHE A 110 1.70 9.64 19.08
CA PHE A 110 0.55 10.06 18.27
C PHE A 110 0.82 9.96 16.78
N PHE A 111 2.00 10.39 16.31
CA PHE A 111 2.41 10.23 14.92
C PHE A 111 2.53 8.76 14.52
N CYS A 112 3.04 7.90 15.38
CA CYS A 112 3.07 6.46 15.13
C CYS A 112 1.65 5.89 14.99
N ALA A 113 0.77 6.19 15.94
CA ALA A 113 -0.61 5.68 15.95
C ALA A 113 -1.40 6.14 14.72
N ILE A 114 -1.33 7.43 14.37
CA ILE A 114 -2.03 7.93 13.18
C ILE A 114 -1.42 7.38 11.91
N THR A 115 -0.11 7.15 11.85
CA THR A 115 0.54 6.52 10.69
C THR A 115 0.02 5.12 10.46
N LEU A 116 -0.10 4.31 11.52
CA LEU A 116 -0.66 2.96 11.41
C LEU A 116 -2.11 3.00 10.90
N ILE A 117 -2.96 3.83 11.52
CA ILE A 117 -4.38 3.93 11.18
C ILE A 117 -4.56 4.43 9.73
N LEU A 118 -3.85 5.50 9.37
CA LEU A 118 -3.92 6.05 8.02
C LEU A 118 -3.36 5.06 7.01
N SER A 119 -2.21 4.42 7.24
CA SER A 119 -1.69 3.46 6.27
C SER A 119 -2.47 2.14 6.20
N ALA A 120 -3.27 1.80 7.21
CA ALA A 120 -4.18 0.67 7.15
C ALA A 120 -5.40 0.95 6.26
N ILE A 121 -5.92 2.17 6.32
CA ILE A 121 -7.14 2.58 5.59
C ILE A 121 -6.79 3.14 4.20
N LEU A 122 -5.71 3.89 4.12
CA LEU A 122 -5.17 4.50 2.90
C LEU A 122 -4.09 3.61 2.29
N ASN A 123 -3.67 3.97 1.07
CA ASN A 123 -2.44 3.47 0.48
C ASN A 123 -1.23 4.12 1.15
N ASN A 124 -0.21 3.33 1.46
CA ASN A 124 1.12 3.73 1.92
C ASN A 124 1.65 5.04 1.28
N ILE A 125 1.54 5.19 -0.04
CA ILE A 125 2.02 6.38 -0.76
C ILE A 125 1.26 7.64 -0.33
N LEU A 126 -0.07 7.56 -0.22
CA LEU A 126 -0.91 8.69 0.18
C LEU A 126 -0.63 9.08 1.63
N THR A 127 -0.47 8.09 2.52
CA THR A 127 -0.12 8.34 3.93
C THR A 127 1.18 9.14 4.07
N VAL A 128 2.21 8.79 3.28
CA VAL A 128 3.49 9.51 3.27
C VAL A 128 3.33 10.95 2.78
N ILE A 129 2.57 11.15 1.69
CA ILE A 129 2.32 12.47 1.10
C ILE A 129 1.62 13.42 2.11
N VAL A 130 0.73 12.89 2.94
CA VAL A 130 0.03 13.68 3.96
C VAL A 130 0.89 13.91 5.20
N LEU A 131 1.48 12.85 5.75
CA LEU A 131 2.09 12.89 7.07
C LEU A 131 3.47 13.56 7.07
N ILE A 132 4.30 13.37 6.04
CA ILE A 132 5.66 13.93 6.05
C ILE A 132 5.63 15.48 6.09
N PRO A 133 4.91 16.18 5.19
CA PRO A 133 4.86 17.64 5.23
C PRO A 133 4.29 18.18 6.54
N LEU A 134 3.30 17.49 7.10
CA LEU A 134 2.73 17.82 8.40
C LEU A 134 3.76 17.67 9.52
N THR A 135 4.45 16.53 9.58
CA THR A 135 5.51 16.27 10.57
C THR A 135 6.60 17.33 10.51
N ILE A 136 7.03 17.73 9.30
CA ILE A 136 8.00 18.82 9.11
C ILE A 136 7.46 20.13 9.68
N THR A 137 6.22 20.48 9.35
CA THR A 137 5.57 21.72 9.80
C THR A 137 5.47 21.78 11.32
N VAL A 138 5.02 20.69 11.95
CA VAL A 138 4.87 20.59 13.40
C VAL A 138 6.22 20.62 14.10
N SER A 139 7.21 19.91 13.57
CA SER A 139 8.56 19.89 14.12
C SER A 139 9.18 21.29 14.09
N ARG A 140 8.94 22.05 13.02
CA ARG A 140 9.37 23.46 12.92
C ARG A 140 8.67 24.36 13.93
N ILE A 141 7.35 24.21 14.14
CA ILE A 141 6.61 24.98 15.15
C ILE A 141 7.14 24.70 16.57
N LEU A 142 7.50 23.45 16.85
CA LEU A 142 7.99 23.01 18.15
C LEU A 142 9.51 23.17 18.32
N ASN A 143 10.23 23.68 17.31
CA ASN A 143 11.69 23.76 17.27
C ASN A 143 12.39 22.42 17.60
N ILE A 144 11.87 21.31 17.08
CA ILE A 144 12.44 19.97 17.22
C ILE A 144 12.92 19.42 15.87
N ASN A 145 13.84 18.47 15.89
CA ASN A 145 14.33 17.82 14.68
C ASN A 145 13.25 16.86 14.11
N PRO A 146 12.79 17.03 12.85
CA PRO A 146 11.79 16.15 12.25
C PRO A 146 12.30 14.75 11.89
N SER A 147 13.62 14.57 11.73
CA SER A 147 14.20 13.33 11.17
C SER A 147 13.78 12.05 11.90
N PRO A 148 13.78 11.97 13.25
CA PRO A 148 13.37 10.74 13.95
C PRO A 148 11.90 10.41 13.71
N TYR A 149 11.03 11.42 13.64
CA TYR A 149 9.60 11.23 13.38
C TYR A 149 9.37 10.70 11.97
N ILE A 150 9.99 11.33 10.98
CA ILE A 150 9.85 10.91 9.57
C ILE A 150 10.38 9.49 9.37
N LEU A 151 11.54 9.15 9.95
CA LEU A 151 12.10 7.80 9.86
C LEU A 151 11.16 6.76 10.46
N THR A 152 10.61 7.05 11.64
CA THR A 152 9.65 6.18 12.31
C THR A 152 8.38 6.01 11.48
N GLN A 153 7.84 7.11 10.92
CA GLN A 153 6.67 7.08 10.05
C GLN A 153 6.92 6.30 8.76
N ALA A 154 8.10 6.41 8.14
CA ALA A 154 8.45 5.68 6.93
C ALA A 154 8.44 4.16 7.14
N ILE A 155 8.88 3.68 8.31
CA ILE A 155 8.83 2.26 8.67
C ILE A 155 7.39 1.85 9.01
N LEU A 156 6.70 2.65 9.84
CA LEU A 156 5.35 2.34 10.28
C LEU A 156 4.30 2.37 9.17
N VAL A 157 4.49 3.17 8.12
CA VAL A 157 3.64 3.14 6.92
C VAL A 157 3.58 1.73 6.34
N ASN A 158 4.71 1.04 6.27
CA ASN A 158 4.75 -0.31 5.72
C ASN A 158 4.06 -1.32 6.64
N ILE A 159 4.17 -1.14 7.97
CA ILE A 159 3.48 -1.97 8.96
C ILE A 159 1.96 -1.72 8.92
N GLY A 160 1.51 -0.48 8.78
CA GLY A 160 0.10 -0.18 8.58
C GLY A 160 -0.42 -0.73 7.26
N GLY A 161 0.42 -0.71 6.22
CA GLY A 161 0.17 -1.33 4.92
C GLY A 161 0.08 -2.87 4.92
N THR A 162 0.24 -3.54 6.06
CA THR A 162 -0.05 -4.98 6.20
C THR A 162 -1.23 -5.25 7.13
N PHE A 163 -1.86 -4.20 7.67
CA PHE A 163 -2.94 -4.32 8.65
C PHE A 163 -4.23 -4.85 8.02
N PHE A 164 -4.64 -4.27 6.90
CA PHE A 164 -5.80 -4.70 6.13
C PHE A 164 -5.39 -5.18 4.74
N SER A 165 -6.15 -6.13 4.18
CA SER A 165 -5.88 -6.60 2.82
C SER A 165 -6.01 -5.48 1.78
N ILE A 166 -6.83 -4.46 2.05
CA ILE A 166 -7.04 -3.32 1.15
C ILE A 166 -5.92 -2.27 1.14
N SER A 167 -5.09 -2.24 2.19
CA SER A 167 -4.10 -1.17 2.40
C SER A 167 -3.02 -1.09 1.31
N SER A 168 -2.81 -2.16 0.55
CA SER A 168 -1.84 -2.18 -0.55
C SER A 168 -2.28 -3.10 -1.70
N ILE A 169 -1.88 -2.74 -2.92
CA ILE A 169 -2.14 -3.55 -4.13
C ILE A 169 -1.63 -4.99 -3.98
N PRO A 170 -0.41 -5.27 -3.47
CA PRO A 170 0.07 -6.63 -3.28
C PRO A 170 -0.82 -7.47 -2.36
N ASN A 171 -1.32 -6.88 -1.27
CA ASN A 171 -2.18 -7.58 -0.33
C ASN A 171 -3.52 -7.98 -0.98
N ILE A 172 -4.10 -7.09 -1.78
CA ILE A 172 -5.35 -7.38 -2.49
C ILE A 172 -5.14 -8.53 -3.48
N LEU A 173 -4.03 -8.50 -4.24
CA LEU A 173 -3.72 -9.56 -5.20
C LEU A 173 -3.56 -10.93 -4.53
N ILE A 174 -2.79 -11.01 -3.43
CA ILE A 174 -2.58 -12.28 -2.74
C ILE A 174 -3.84 -12.76 -2.02
N THR A 175 -4.63 -11.84 -1.47
CA THR A 175 -5.89 -12.17 -0.78
C THR A 175 -6.90 -12.77 -1.75
N ASN A 176 -7.00 -12.23 -2.97
CA ASN A 176 -7.87 -12.77 -4.00
C ASN A 176 -7.35 -14.09 -4.59
N TYR A 177 -6.04 -14.20 -4.85
CA TYR A 177 -5.44 -15.44 -5.37
C TYR A 177 -5.53 -16.60 -4.37
N ALA A 178 -5.31 -16.33 -3.09
CA ALA A 178 -5.40 -17.33 -2.03
C ALA A 178 -6.83 -17.53 -1.50
N GLU A 179 -7.82 -16.84 -2.08
CA GLU A 179 -9.24 -16.87 -1.66
C GLU A 179 -9.44 -16.61 -0.15
N ILE A 180 -8.60 -15.75 0.43
CA ILE A 180 -8.63 -15.42 1.86
C ILE A 180 -9.66 -14.31 2.06
N SER A 181 -10.56 -14.45 3.03
CA SER A 181 -11.48 -13.35 3.37
C SER A 181 -10.76 -12.17 4.03
N PHE A 182 -11.33 -10.96 3.94
CA PHE A 182 -10.81 -9.78 4.65
C PHE A 182 -10.56 -10.04 6.14
N ILE A 183 -11.50 -10.71 6.81
CA ILE A 183 -11.41 -11.03 8.25
C ILE A 183 -10.28 -12.03 8.50
N GLN A 184 -10.13 -13.05 7.65
CA GLN A 184 -9.08 -14.04 7.80
C GLN A 184 -7.69 -13.45 7.55
N PHE A 185 -7.56 -12.55 6.58
CA PHE A 185 -6.33 -11.78 6.37
C PHE A 185 -5.98 -10.95 7.61
N PHE A 186 -6.96 -10.24 8.17
CA PHE A 186 -6.76 -9.44 9.38
C PHE A 186 -6.35 -10.30 10.57
N LEU A 187 -7.00 -11.44 10.80
CA LEU A 187 -6.66 -12.32 11.93
C LEU A 187 -5.24 -12.90 11.81
N ASN A 188 -4.80 -13.24 10.60
CA ASN A 188 -3.49 -13.85 10.36
C ASN A 188 -2.37 -12.82 10.29
N VAL A 189 -2.52 -11.78 9.46
CA VAL A 189 -1.46 -10.80 9.15
C VAL A 189 -1.68 -9.52 9.95
N GLY A 190 -2.91 -9.02 10.01
CA GLY A 190 -3.26 -7.80 10.75
C GLY A 190 -2.94 -7.90 12.25
N THR A 191 -3.27 -9.02 12.89
CA THR A 191 -2.95 -9.24 14.31
C THR A 191 -1.43 -9.23 14.57
N LEU A 192 -0.65 -9.86 13.67
CA LEU A 192 0.81 -9.82 13.75
C LEU A 192 1.34 -8.40 13.55
N SER A 193 0.73 -7.61 12.68
CA SER A 193 1.12 -6.21 12.45
C SER A 193 0.94 -5.35 13.71
N ILE A 194 -0.06 -5.63 14.57
CA ILE A 194 -0.22 -4.95 15.87
C ILE A 194 0.98 -5.23 16.79
N ILE A 195 1.41 -6.50 16.84
CA ILE A 195 2.55 -6.90 17.66
C ILE A 195 3.81 -6.19 17.16
N VAL A 196 4.07 -6.25 15.84
CA VAL A 196 5.22 -5.58 15.21
C VAL A 196 5.16 -4.06 15.41
N PHE A 197 3.96 -3.46 15.34
CA PHE A 197 3.76 -2.04 15.63
C PHE A 197 4.17 -1.69 17.07
N ILE A 198 3.73 -2.47 18.06
CA ILE A 198 4.08 -2.23 19.47
C ILE A 198 5.59 -2.32 19.67
N PHE A 199 6.24 -3.36 19.12
CA PHE A 199 7.70 -3.49 19.19
C PHE A 199 8.43 -2.33 18.51
N THR A 200 7.97 -1.93 17.33
CA THR A 200 8.56 -0.81 16.58
C THR A 200 8.39 0.51 17.31
N LEU A 201 7.20 0.77 17.87
CA LEU A 201 6.92 1.96 18.66
C LEU A 201 7.81 2.03 19.91
N PHE A 202 7.96 0.91 20.63
CA PHE A 202 8.81 0.84 21.81
C PHE A 202 10.28 1.05 21.46
N PHE A 203 10.77 0.41 20.39
CA PHE A 203 12.12 0.60 19.88
C PHE A 203 12.41 2.07 19.55
N PHE A 204 11.51 2.74 18.82
CA PHE A 204 11.71 4.14 18.45
C PHE A 204 11.58 5.12 19.61
N ILE A 205 10.74 4.84 20.61
CA ILE A 205 10.69 5.65 21.83
C ILE A 205 12.02 5.57 22.60
N ILE A 206 12.54 4.36 22.80
CA ILE A 206 13.84 4.16 23.48
C ILE A 206 14.96 4.83 22.69
N LEU A 207 15.00 4.61 21.37
CA LEU A 207 16.01 5.21 20.50
C LEU A 207 15.96 6.73 20.55
N PHE A 208 14.74 7.31 20.57
CA PHE A 208 14.56 8.75 20.69
C PHE A 208 15.07 9.27 22.03
N GLU A 209 14.74 8.61 23.15
CA GLU A 209 15.25 8.98 24.48
C GLU A 209 16.78 8.90 24.59
N LEU A 210 17.42 7.93 23.93
CA LEU A 210 18.88 7.78 23.89
C LEU A 210 19.57 8.87 23.03
N LEU A 211 18.92 9.32 21.96
CA LEU A 211 19.49 10.26 20.99
C LEU A 211 19.20 11.73 21.29
N THR A 212 18.19 12.04 22.10
CA THR A 212 17.94 13.42 22.57
C THR A 212 18.73 13.69 23.86
N PRO A 213 19.83 14.48 23.81
CA PRO A 213 20.48 14.95 25.03
C PRO A 213 19.50 15.81 25.84
N LYS A 214 19.50 15.63 27.16
CA LYS A 214 18.68 16.38 28.12
C LYS A 214 19.02 17.85 28.16
#